data_AF-A0A1D2I7H6-F1
#
_entry.id   AF-A0A1D2I7H6-F1
#
_cell.length_a   1.000
_cell.length_b   1.000
_cell.length_c   1.000
_cell.angle_alpha   90.00
_cell.angle_beta   90.00
_cell.angle_gamma   90.00
#
_symmetry.space_group_name_H-M   'P 1'
#
loop_
_entity.id
_entity.type
_entity.pdbx_description
1 polymer ?
#
loop_
_entity_poly.entity_id
_entity_poly.type
_entity_poly.pdbx_seq_one_letter_code
_entity_poly.pdbx_strand_id
1 'polypeptide(L)'
;MAHQAGGQRSVPRPGPETPEVRAYLEDYAVLLHAVPFPSLVVDRRWDVLLANTAFRTLFRDVEPHPTAMPGDNFLRFVLFHPDAATVLGEHESSWCLPMLAHFAKTVERHGHDHGLQAIRRDIAQDPIMEAAYRQGLPHWLRAVGEQAAEHDGAVRPLRHPDPRWGVTDCRLVVETTRVLEDMDCVRLTLVLRETPRTPAGHRRRRRAASHLSVVPAGD
;
A
#
# COMPACT_ATOMS: atom_id res chain seq x y z
N MET A 1 2.83 -28.85 12.44
CA MET A 1 1.52 -28.96 11.77
C MET A 1 1.70 -28.47 10.35
N ALA A 2 1.34 -29.29 9.37
CA ALA A 2 1.68 -29.11 7.97
C ALA A 2 0.66 -28.22 7.26
N HIS A 3 1.12 -27.11 6.67
CA HIS A 3 0.31 -26.29 5.79
C HIS A 3 0.21 -26.97 4.42
N GLN A 4 -0.92 -27.64 4.14
CA GLN A 4 -1.29 -27.99 2.77
C GLN A 4 -1.84 -26.74 2.08
N ALA A 5 -0.95 -25.96 1.48
CA ALA A 5 -1.31 -24.89 0.57
C ALA A 5 -1.59 -25.47 -0.82
N GLY A 6 -2.84 -25.90 -1.06
CA GLY A 6 -3.37 -26.23 -2.38
C GLY A 6 -3.72 -24.99 -3.21
N GLY A 7 -2.90 -23.93 -3.13
CA GLY A 7 -3.09 -22.72 -3.92
C GLY A 7 -2.64 -22.98 -5.35
N GLN A 8 -3.60 -23.20 -6.26
CA GLN A 8 -3.34 -23.10 -7.69
C GLN A 8 -2.59 -21.80 -7.95
N ARG A 9 -1.42 -21.90 -8.59
CA ARG A 9 -0.67 -20.75 -9.10
C ARG A 9 -1.65 -19.81 -9.78
N SER A 10 -1.74 -18.58 -9.29
CA SER A 10 -2.37 -17.49 -10.04
C SER A 10 -1.47 -17.22 -11.23
N VAL A 11 -1.67 -17.97 -12.31
CA VAL A 11 -1.11 -17.63 -13.61
C VAL A 11 -1.78 -16.30 -13.97
N PRO A 12 -1.01 -15.20 -14.19
CA PRO A 12 -1.59 -14.00 -14.78
C PRO A 12 -2.20 -14.44 -16.10
N ARG A 13 -3.52 -14.44 -16.19
CA ARG A 13 -4.21 -14.55 -17.47
C ARG A 13 -4.32 -13.13 -17.97
N PRO A 14 -3.53 -12.70 -18.98
CA PRO A 14 -3.95 -11.57 -19.74
C PRO A 14 -5.33 -11.94 -20.32
N GLY A 15 -6.27 -11.01 -20.25
CA GLY A 15 -7.43 -11.06 -21.15
C GLY A 15 -6.94 -11.10 -22.60
N PRO A 16 -7.82 -11.13 -23.60
CA PRO A 16 -7.38 -10.98 -24.98
C PRO A 16 -6.86 -9.54 -25.17
N GLU A 17 -5.62 -9.30 -24.75
CA GLU A 17 -4.85 -8.11 -25.07
C GLU A 17 -4.62 -8.16 -26.57
N THR A 18 -5.38 -7.35 -27.28
CA THR A 18 -5.18 -7.19 -28.72
C THR A 18 -3.72 -6.75 -28.94
N PRO A 19 -3.14 -7.06 -30.11
CA PRO A 19 -1.77 -6.63 -30.43
C PRO A 19 -1.55 -5.13 -30.21
N GLU A 20 -2.58 -4.31 -30.44
CA GLU A 20 -2.56 -2.86 -30.25
C GLU A 20 -2.46 -2.46 -28.77
N VAL A 21 -3.21 -3.14 -27.88
CA VAL A 21 -3.13 -2.93 -26.42
C VAL A 21 -1.73 -3.24 -25.91
N ARG A 22 -1.13 -4.32 -26.41
CA ARG A 22 0.23 -4.71 -26.01
C ARG A 22 1.27 -3.71 -26.48
N ALA A 23 1.20 -3.28 -27.74
CA ALA A 23 2.09 -2.25 -28.27
C ALA A 23 1.97 -0.95 -27.46
N TYR A 24 0.75 -0.55 -27.10
CA TYR A 24 0.53 0.61 -26.23
C TYR A 24 1.18 0.44 -24.86
N LEU A 25 1.02 -0.72 -24.20
CA LEU A 25 1.64 -0.97 -22.89
C LEU A 25 3.18 -1.01 -22.98
N GLU A 26 3.74 -1.52 -24.08
CA GLU A 26 5.20 -1.47 -24.34
C GLU A 26 5.70 -0.02 -24.44
N ASP A 27 5.03 0.82 -25.22
CA ASP A 27 5.36 2.25 -25.33
C ASP A 27 5.15 2.99 -24.00
N TYR A 28 4.07 2.68 -23.29
CA TYR A 28 3.77 3.26 -21.98
C TYR A 28 4.82 2.86 -20.93
N ALA A 29 5.38 1.66 -21.02
CA ALA A 29 6.46 1.22 -20.14
C ALA A 29 7.69 2.13 -20.26
N VAL A 30 8.05 2.57 -21.47
CA VAL A 30 9.15 3.53 -21.69
C VAL A 30 8.91 4.82 -20.91
N LEU A 31 7.68 5.36 -20.97
CA LEU A 31 7.30 6.54 -20.19
C LEU A 31 7.35 6.27 -18.68
N LEU A 32 6.82 5.14 -18.23
CA LEU A 32 6.78 4.75 -16.82
C LEU A 32 8.19 4.60 -16.23
N HIS A 33 9.14 4.08 -17.00
CA HIS A 33 10.54 3.93 -16.61
C HIS A 33 11.29 5.26 -16.47
N ALA A 34 10.84 6.33 -17.12
CA ALA A 34 11.42 7.66 -16.97
C ALA A 34 11.01 8.37 -15.66
N VAL A 35 9.95 7.90 -14.99
CA VAL A 35 9.48 8.49 -13.73
C VAL A 35 10.41 8.08 -12.57
N PRO A 36 10.98 9.04 -11.80
CA PRO A 36 11.97 8.73 -10.75
C PRO A 36 11.33 8.18 -9.46
N PHE A 37 10.00 8.14 -9.38
CA PHE A 37 9.24 7.67 -8.23
C PHE A 37 8.70 6.25 -8.46
N PRO A 38 8.56 5.44 -7.40
CA PRO A 38 7.92 4.13 -7.47
C PRO A 38 6.56 4.23 -8.16
N SER A 39 6.44 3.60 -9.33
CA SER A 39 5.24 3.68 -10.16
C SER A 39 4.87 2.33 -10.75
N LEU A 40 3.57 2.08 -10.81
CA LEU A 40 2.98 0.85 -11.35
C LEU A 40 1.69 1.16 -12.11
N VAL A 41 1.35 0.30 -13.05
CA VAL A 41 0.04 0.25 -13.71
C VAL A 41 -0.66 -1.01 -13.24
N VAL A 42 -1.89 -0.85 -12.76
CA VAL A 42 -2.72 -1.95 -12.29
C VAL A 42 -4.07 -1.95 -13.00
N ASP A 43 -4.63 -3.13 -13.19
CA ASP A 43 -6.00 -3.30 -13.63
C ASP A 43 -7.00 -3.12 -12.47
N ARG A 44 -8.29 -3.29 -12.75
CA ARG A 44 -9.38 -3.25 -11.77
C ARG A 44 -9.25 -4.28 -10.63
N ARG A 45 -8.53 -5.38 -10.83
CA ARG A 45 -8.28 -6.43 -9.84
C ARG A 45 -6.99 -6.19 -9.06
N TRP A 46 -6.33 -5.06 -9.31
CA TRP A 46 -5.01 -4.72 -8.82
C TRP A 46 -3.89 -5.65 -9.32
N ASP A 47 -4.13 -6.41 -10.39
CA ASP A 47 -3.09 -7.15 -11.09
C ASP A 47 -2.14 -6.14 -11.72
N VAL A 48 -0.84 -6.30 -11.48
CA VAL A 48 0.17 -5.35 -11.91
C VAL A 48 0.59 -5.67 -13.34
N LEU A 49 0.27 -4.76 -14.25
CA LEU A 49 0.62 -4.88 -15.67
C LEU A 49 2.03 -4.35 -15.94
N LEU A 50 2.39 -3.24 -15.31
CA LEU A 50 3.71 -2.60 -15.46
C LEU A 50 4.20 -2.10 -14.10
N ALA A 51 5.50 -2.18 -13.87
CA ALA A 51 6.14 -1.58 -12.70
C ALA A 51 7.56 -1.13 -13.04
N ASN A 52 7.88 0.13 -12.69
CA ASN A 52 9.19 0.70 -13.00
C ASN A 52 10.28 0.22 -12.02
N THR A 53 11.52 0.60 -12.33
CA THR A 53 12.70 0.21 -11.54
C THR A 53 12.64 0.78 -10.12
N ALA A 54 12.11 1.98 -9.92
CA ALA A 54 11.96 2.59 -8.59
C ALA A 54 10.98 1.77 -7.72
N PHE A 55 9.88 1.26 -8.30
CA PHE A 55 8.96 0.37 -7.60
C PHE A 55 9.62 -0.95 -7.22
N ARG A 56 10.31 -1.58 -8.17
CA ARG A 56 11.06 -2.83 -7.88
C ARG A 56 12.12 -2.61 -6.81
N THR A 57 12.76 -1.45 -6.80
CA THR A 57 13.76 -1.09 -5.78
C THR A 57 13.11 -0.88 -4.42
N LEU A 58 11.92 -0.30 -4.34
CA LEU A 58 11.19 -0.11 -3.09
C LEU A 58 10.83 -1.44 -2.43
N PHE A 59 10.44 -2.45 -3.23
CA PHE A 59 10.00 -3.76 -2.75
C PHE A 59 11.06 -4.87 -2.88
N ARG A 60 12.33 -4.51 -3.11
CA ARG A 60 13.42 -5.46 -3.42
C ARG A 60 13.70 -6.49 -2.33
N ASP A 61 13.41 -6.16 -1.07
CA ASP A 61 13.74 -6.97 0.11
C ASP A 61 12.52 -7.76 0.61
N VAL A 62 11.41 -7.74 -0.14
CA VAL A 62 10.21 -8.55 0.12
C VAL A 62 10.49 -10.01 -0.22
N GLU A 63 10.22 -10.91 0.72
CA GLU A 63 10.40 -12.35 0.51
C GLU A 63 9.43 -12.89 -0.54
N PRO A 64 9.80 -13.93 -1.31
CA PRO A 64 8.89 -14.54 -2.27
C PRO A 64 7.62 -15.10 -1.61
N HIS A 65 6.46 -14.75 -2.14
CA HIS A 65 5.16 -15.25 -1.72
C HIS A 65 4.35 -15.77 -2.91
N PRO A 66 3.64 -16.91 -2.79
CA PRO A 66 3.01 -17.58 -3.93
C PRO A 66 1.91 -16.78 -4.64
N THR A 67 1.26 -15.83 -3.94
CA THR A 67 0.05 -15.14 -4.46
C THR A 67 -0.04 -13.67 -4.10
N ALA A 68 0.97 -13.10 -3.44
CA ALA A 68 0.88 -11.74 -2.86
C ALA A 68 2.14 -10.91 -3.15
N MET A 69 2.84 -11.21 -4.24
CA MET A 69 3.98 -10.38 -4.64
C MET A 69 3.50 -8.99 -5.05
N PRO A 70 4.20 -7.91 -4.64
CA PRO A 70 3.82 -6.54 -4.96
C PRO A 70 3.87 -6.24 -6.45
N GLY A 71 4.66 -7.00 -7.22
CA GLY A 71 4.73 -6.91 -8.67
C GLY A 71 3.75 -7.81 -9.43
N ASP A 72 2.95 -8.63 -8.73
CA ASP A 72 1.96 -9.50 -9.35
C ASP A 72 0.55 -8.97 -9.09
N ASN A 73 0.20 -8.72 -7.81
CA ASN A 73 -1.06 -8.09 -7.44
C ASN A 73 -0.87 -7.21 -6.19
N PHE A 74 -1.01 -5.90 -6.38
CA PHE A 74 -0.68 -4.93 -5.33
C PHE A 74 -1.68 -4.95 -4.16
N LEU A 75 -2.98 -5.20 -4.43
CA LEU A 75 -3.97 -5.35 -3.37
C LEU A 75 -3.65 -6.58 -2.50
N ARG A 76 -3.34 -7.72 -3.13
CA ARG A 76 -2.99 -8.93 -2.39
C ARG A 76 -1.72 -8.76 -1.57
N PHE A 77 -0.73 -8.05 -2.10
CA PHE A 77 0.44 -7.68 -1.31
C PHE A 77 0.05 -6.90 -0.05
N VAL A 78 -0.75 -5.85 -0.19
CA VAL A 78 -1.19 -5.05 0.96
C VAL A 78 -1.97 -5.89 1.96
N LEU A 79 -2.86 -6.78 1.52
CA LEU A 79 -3.75 -7.50 2.44
C LEU A 79 -3.12 -8.75 3.07
N PHE A 80 -2.29 -9.49 2.31
CA PHE A 80 -1.93 -10.87 2.69
C PHE A 80 -0.44 -11.13 2.81
N HIS A 81 0.42 -10.22 2.34
CA HIS A 81 1.87 -10.46 2.40
C HIS A 81 2.40 -10.21 3.82
N PRO A 82 3.16 -11.13 4.43
CA PRO A 82 3.71 -10.94 5.77
C PRO A 82 4.65 -9.72 5.85
N ASP A 83 5.43 -9.48 4.80
CA ASP A 83 6.32 -8.32 4.73
C ASP A 83 5.64 -6.99 4.36
N ALA A 84 4.32 -6.94 4.18
CA ALA A 84 3.65 -5.69 3.78
C ALA A 84 3.97 -4.55 4.75
N ALA A 85 3.99 -4.82 6.06
CA ALA A 85 4.30 -3.83 7.10
C ALA A 85 5.79 -3.44 7.20
N THR A 86 6.71 -4.16 6.52
CA THR A 86 8.13 -3.80 6.46
C THR A 86 8.37 -2.66 5.47
N VAL A 87 7.48 -2.48 4.48
CA VAL A 87 7.55 -1.41 3.48
C VAL A 87 6.44 -0.37 3.66
N LEU A 88 5.24 -0.79 4.01
CA LEU A 88 4.06 0.07 4.18
C LEU A 88 3.93 0.48 5.65
N GLY A 89 4.29 1.73 5.97
CA GLY A 89 4.21 2.25 7.33
C GLY A 89 2.77 2.32 7.82
N GLU A 90 2.55 2.19 9.14
CA GLU A 90 1.20 2.18 9.75
C GLU A 90 0.21 1.30 8.95
N HIS A 91 0.68 0.10 8.60
CA HIS A 91 0.08 -0.76 7.59
C HIS A 91 -1.44 -0.91 7.72
N GLU A 92 -1.94 -1.20 8.92
CA GLU A 92 -3.37 -1.43 9.14
C GLU A 92 -4.23 -0.19 8.81
N SER A 93 -3.93 0.95 9.45
CA SER A 93 -4.76 2.16 9.36
C SER A 93 -4.55 2.93 8.07
N SER A 94 -3.33 2.92 7.55
CA SER A 94 -2.90 3.83 6.48
C SER A 94 -2.81 3.13 5.12
N TRP A 95 -2.85 1.79 5.07
CA TRP A 95 -2.85 1.01 3.83
C TRP A 95 -3.95 -0.03 3.76
N CYS A 96 -4.05 -0.95 4.72
CA CYS A 96 -4.97 -2.08 4.67
C CYS A 96 -6.43 -1.62 4.61
N LEU A 97 -6.89 -0.80 5.56
CA LEU A 97 -8.28 -0.31 5.59
C LEU A 97 -8.65 0.53 4.35
N PRO A 98 -7.84 1.50 3.89
CA PRO A 98 -8.09 2.18 2.62
C PRO A 98 -8.17 1.26 1.41
N MET A 99 -7.31 0.22 1.33
CA MET A 99 -7.36 -0.74 0.23
C MET A 99 -8.61 -1.64 0.31
N LEU A 100 -9.03 -2.05 1.51
CA LEU A 100 -10.29 -2.76 1.72
C LEU A 100 -11.50 -1.90 1.34
N ALA A 101 -11.46 -0.59 1.61
CA ALA A 101 -12.51 0.34 1.22
C ALA A 101 -12.66 0.43 -0.30
N HIS A 102 -11.54 0.54 -1.03
CA HIS A 102 -11.52 0.50 -2.49
C HIS A 102 -12.02 -0.84 -3.03
N PHE A 103 -11.52 -1.94 -2.47
CA PHE A 103 -11.98 -3.28 -2.84
C PHE A 103 -13.50 -3.43 -2.68
N ALA A 104 -14.06 -2.99 -1.56
CA ALA A 104 -15.50 -3.04 -1.31
C ALA A 104 -16.30 -2.26 -2.37
N LYS A 105 -15.88 -1.02 -2.68
CA LYS A 105 -16.50 -0.19 -3.73
C LYS A 105 -16.42 -0.89 -5.11
N THR A 106 -15.29 -1.50 -5.45
CA THR A 106 -15.09 -2.16 -6.74
C THR A 106 -15.89 -3.45 -6.86
N VAL A 107 -15.97 -4.26 -5.79
CA VAL A 107 -16.81 -5.47 -5.76
C VAL A 107 -18.29 -5.13 -5.88
N GLU A 108 -18.75 -4.05 -5.24
CA GLU A 108 -20.14 -3.60 -5.37
C GLU A 108 -20.49 -3.26 -6.82
N ARG A 109 -19.58 -2.57 -7.53
CA ARG A 109 -19.75 -2.20 -8.94
C ARG A 109 -19.61 -3.39 -9.90
N HIS A 110 -18.77 -4.36 -9.56
CA HIS A 110 -18.38 -5.46 -10.44
C HIS A 110 -18.57 -6.84 -9.79
N GLY A 111 -19.73 -7.06 -9.16
CA GLY A 111 -19.98 -8.27 -8.35
C GLY A 111 -19.85 -9.61 -9.08
N HIS A 112 -19.98 -9.62 -10.41
CA HIS A 112 -19.85 -10.84 -11.23
C HIS A 112 -18.40 -11.17 -11.63
N ASP A 113 -17.44 -10.29 -11.32
CA ASP A 113 -16.04 -10.51 -11.67
C ASP A 113 -15.42 -11.64 -10.83
N HIS A 114 -15.07 -12.74 -11.48
CA HIS A 114 -14.54 -13.93 -10.80
C HIS A 114 -13.21 -13.70 -10.07
N GLY A 115 -12.38 -12.76 -10.54
CA GLY A 115 -11.10 -12.41 -9.90
C GLY A 115 -11.33 -11.64 -8.61
N LEU A 116 -12.20 -10.63 -8.63
CA LEU A 116 -12.61 -9.91 -7.42
C LEU A 116 -13.29 -10.85 -6.41
N GLN A 117 -14.11 -11.78 -6.88
CA GLN A 117 -14.72 -12.79 -6.01
C GLN A 117 -13.69 -13.78 -5.44
N ALA A 118 -12.57 -14.03 -6.12
CA ALA A 118 -11.47 -14.82 -5.56
C ALA A 118 -10.82 -14.09 -4.38
N ILE A 119 -10.50 -12.80 -4.55
CA ILE A 119 -9.97 -11.97 -3.46
C ILE A 119 -10.95 -11.91 -2.29
N ARG A 120 -12.27 -11.77 -2.55
CA ARG A 120 -13.30 -11.79 -1.50
C ARG A 120 -13.31 -13.11 -0.71
N ARG A 121 -13.12 -14.24 -1.38
CA ARG A 121 -13.03 -15.56 -0.73
C ARG A 121 -11.78 -15.68 0.12
N ASP A 122 -10.65 -15.17 -0.35
CA ASP A 122 -9.41 -15.19 0.43
C ASP A 122 -9.53 -14.32 1.68
N ILE A 123 -10.17 -13.14 1.58
CA ILE A 123 -10.55 -12.32 2.75
C ILE A 123 -11.43 -13.13 3.72
N ALA A 124 -12.42 -13.88 3.21
CA ALA A 124 -13.32 -14.67 4.06
C ALA A 124 -12.64 -15.84 4.78
N GLN A 125 -11.54 -16.36 4.22
CA GLN A 125 -10.79 -17.49 4.78
C GLN A 125 -9.86 -17.08 5.93
N ASP A 126 -9.48 -15.82 6.00
CA ASP A 126 -8.72 -15.24 7.12
C ASP A 126 -9.68 -14.58 8.12
N PRO A 127 -9.86 -15.12 9.34
CA PRO A 127 -10.78 -14.57 10.32
C PRO A 127 -10.48 -13.12 10.73
N ILE A 128 -9.21 -12.72 10.74
CA ILE A 128 -8.79 -11.36 11.08
C ILE A 128 -9.16 -10.44 9.93
N MET A 129 -8.86 -10.83 8.68
CA MET A 129 -9.19 -10.03 7.50
C MET A 129 -10.70 -9.93 7.28
N GLU A 130 -11.46 -11.01 7.51
CA GLU A 130 -12.92 -11.00 7.42
C GLU A 130 -13.53 -10.07 8.48
N ALA A 131 -13.00 -10.07 9.71
CA ALA A 131 -13.41 -9.12 10.75
C ALA A 131 -13.06 -7.67 10.38
N ALA A 132 -11.86 -7.44 9.84
CA ALA A 132 -11.46 -6.14 9.33
C ALA A 132 -12.40 -5.66 8.21
N TYR A 133 -12.77 -6.53 7.27
CA TYR A 133 -13.67 -6.20 6.16
C TYR A 133 -15.12 -5.95 6.62
N ARG A 134 -15.69 -6.82 7.46
CA ARG A 134 -17.12 -6.74 7.84
C ARG A 134 -17.40 -5.75 8.96
N GLN A 135 -16.44 -5.54 9.87
CA GLN A 135 -16.65 -4.76 11.10
C GLN A 135 -15.68 -3.58 11.16
N GLY A 136 -14.40 -3.80 10.89
CA GLY A 136 -13.35 -2.78 10.95
C GLY A 136 -13.57 -1.65 9.93
N LEU A 137 -13.79 -2.00 8.67
CA LEU A 137 -13.96 -1.06 7.56
C LEU A 137 -15.17 -0.14 7.76
N PRO A 138 -16.39 -0.62 8.07
CA PRO A 138 -17.50 0.27 8.37
C PRO A 138 -17.26 1.20 9.56
N HIS A 139 -16.56 0.74 10.61
CA HIS A 139 -16.23 1.58 11.75
C HIS A 139 -15.21 2.65 11.36
N TRP A 140 -14.17 2.28 10.62
CA TRP A 140 -13.15 3.18 10.13
C TRP A 140 -13.74 4.27 9.22
N LEU A 141 -14.57 3.90 8.23
CA LEU A 141 -15.23 4.87 7.34
C LEU A 141 -16.10 5.87 8.12
N ARG A 142 -16.79 5.45 9.18
CA ARG A 142 -17.53 6.38 10.06
C ARG A 142 -16.62 7.33 10.83
N ALA A 143 -15.42 6.89 11.20
CA ALA A 143 -14.48 7.68 11.97
C ALA A 143 -13.71 8.69 11.11
N VAL A 144 -13.26 8.29 9.91
CA VAL A 144 -12.39 9.11 9.05
C VAL A 144 -13.09 9.70 7.81
N GLY A 145 -14.32 9.28 7.53
CA GLY A 145 -15.11 9.71 6.38
C GLY A 145 -14.81 8.92 5.10
N GLU A 146 -15.79 8.89 4.17
CA GLU A 146 -15.67 8.14 2.91
C GLU A 146 -14.54 8.63 1.99
N GLN A 147 -14.17 9.90 2.11
CA GLN A 147 -13.07 10.50 1.35
C GLN A 147 -11.71 9.92 1.74
N ALA A 148 -11.56 9.36 2.94
CA ALA A 148 -10.33 8.68 3.35
C ALA A 148 -10.05 7.40 2.55
N ALA A 149 -11.09 6.84 1.92
CA ALA A 149 -10.92 5.72 1.00
C ALA A 149 -10.28 6.17 -0.32
N GLU A 150 -10.30 7.45 -0.70
CA GLU A 150 -9.75 7.88 -1.98
C GLU A 150 -8.24 7.62 -2.05
N HIS A 151 -7.79 7.08 -3.18
CA HIS A 151 -6.38 6.79 -3.41
C HIS A 151 -5.63 8.04 -3.86
N ASP A 152 -6.23 8.81 -4.77
CA ASP A 152 -5.57 9.98 -5.33
C ASP A 152 -5.42 11.09 -4.29
N GLY A 153 -4.22 11.66 -4.24
CA GLY A 153 -3.85 12.71 -3.30
C GLY A 153 -3.62 12.25 -1.86
N ALA A 154 -3.92 10.99 -1.52
CA ALA A 154 -3.71 10.44 -0.18
C ALA A 154 -2.22 10.45 0.18
N VAL A 155 -1.92 10.78 1.44
CA VAL A 155 -0.55 10.71 1.99
C VAL A 155 -0.48 9.52 2.91
N ARG A 156 0.50 8.63 2.70
CA ARG A 156 0.65 7.39 3.45
C ARG A 156 2.10 7.17 3.88
N PRO A 157 2.34 6.69 5.11
CA PRO A 157 3.67 6.39 5.58
C PRO A 157 4.26 5.16 4.87
N LEU A 158 5.56 5.19 4.64
CA LEU A 158 6.34 4.23 3.89
C LEU A 158 7.72 4.07 4.54
N ARG A 159 8.30 2.88 4.45
CA ARG A 159 9.67 2.58 4.83
C ARG A 159 10.45 2.31 3.55
N HIS A 160 11.32 3.24 3.19
CA HIS A 160 12.15 3.14 2.00
C HIS A 160 13.50 2.46 2.33
N PRO A 161 13.99 1.53 1.49
CA PRO A 161 15.22 0.77 1.78
C PRO A 161 16.49 1.63 1.76
N ASP A 162 16.51 2.73 0.98
CA ASP A 162 17.58 3.75 1.09
C ASP A 162 17.46 4.48 2.45
N PRO A 163 18.48 4.39 3.33
CA PRO A 163 18.49 5.05 4.64
C PRO A 163 18.37 6.58 4.60
N ARG A 164 18.63 7.22 3.45
CA ARG A 164 18.44 8.67 3.27
C ARG A 164 16.99 9.07 3.43
N TRP A 165 16.09 8.19 3.02
CA TRP A 165 14.64 8.31 3.16
C TRP A 165 14.16 7.63 4.44
N GLY A 166 14.55 6.36 4.67
CA GLY A 166 14.15 5.59 5.85
C GLY A 166 12.64 5.57 6.02
N VAL A 167 12.15 5.98 7.20
CA VAL A 167 10.70 6.18 7.43
C VAL A 167 10.29 7.55 6.91
N THR A 168 9.38 7.55 5.94
CA THR A 168 8.96 8.75 5.19
C THR A 168 7.49 8.66 4.84
N ASP A 169 6.91 9.74 4.34
CA ASP A 169 5.58 9.71 3.72
C ASP A 169 5.68 9.66 2.20
N CYS A 170 4.69 9.06 1.56
CA CYS A 170 4.48 9.15 0.12
C CYS A 170 3.10 9.74 -0.17
N ARG A 171 2.99 10.57 -1.20
CA ARG A 171 1.70 10.95 -1.79
C ARG A 171 1.39 9.98 -2.92
N LEU A 172 0.22 9.36 -2.86
CA LEU A 172 -0.32 8.62 -3.99
C LEU A 172 -0.86 9.61 -5.03
N VAL A 173 -0.35 9.49 -6.24
CA VAL A 173 -0.88 10.16 -7.43
C VAL A 173 -1.47 9.07 -8.31
N VAL A 174 -2.77 9.16 -8.59
CA VAL A 174 -3.49 8.21 -9.43
C VAL A 174 -3.85 8.89 -10.73
N GLU A 175 -3.37 8.34 -11.84
CA GLU A 175 -3.59 8.90 -13.17
C GLU A 175 -4.14 7.83 -14.10
N THR A 176 -5.11 8.18 -14.92
CA THR A 176 -5.59 7.33 -16.00
C THR A 176 -5.65 8.13 -17.30
N THR A 177 -4.92 7.65 -18.30
CA THR A 177 -5.08 8.15 -19.67
C THR A 177 -6.32 7.50 -20.27
N ARG A 178 -6.89 8.08 -21.34
CA ARG A 178 -8.08 7.51 -22.00
C ARG A 178 -7.91 6.03 -22.36
N VAL A 179 -6.74 5.65 -22.89
CA VAL A 179 -6.45 4.27 -23.28
C VAL A 179 -6.34 3.36 -22.05
N LEU A 180 -5.75 3.82 -20.95
CA LEU A 180 -5.75 3.05 -19.69
C LEU A 180 -7.16 2.90 -19.12
N GLU A 181 -7.98 3.95 -19.16
CA GLU A 181 -9.38 3.93 -18.73
C GLU A 181 -10.20 2.89 -19.52
N ASP A 182 -10.05 2.85 -20.85
CA ASP A 182 -10.70 1.87 -21.72
C ASP A 182 -10.26 0.41 -21.43
N MET A 183 -9.10 0.24 -20.80
CA MET A 183 -8.57 -1.05 -20.32
C MET A 183 -8.88 -1.32 -18.84
N ASP A 184 -9.67 -0.47 -18.17
CA ASP A 184 -9.93 -0.54 -16.73
C ASP A 184 -8.64 -0.51 -15.88
N CYS A 185 -7.64 0.22 -16.37
CA CYS A 185 -6.33 0.36 -15.77
C CYS A 185 -6.11 1.76 -15.19
N VAL A 186 -5.27 1.82 -14.16
CA VAL A 186 -4.81 3.07 -13.56
C VAL A 186 -3.30 3.02 -13.30
N ARG A 187 -2.63 4.17 -13.48
CA ARG A 187 -1.27 4.37 -12.98
C ARG A 187 -1.34 4.84 -11.54
N LEU A 188 -0.57 4.20 -10.68
CA LEU A 188 -0.29 4.63 -9.32
C LEU A 188 1.17 5.07 -9.24
N THR A 189 1.43 6.25 -8.67
CA THR A 189 2.78 6.73 -8.38
C THR A 189 2.88 7.14 -6.91
N LEU A 190 3.89 6.61 -6.21
CA LEU A 190 4.19 6.94 -4.81
C LEU A 190 5.26 8.03 -4.78
N VAL A 191 4.83 9.29 -4.75
CA VAL A 191 5.75 10.44 -4.69
C VAL A 191 6.28 10.59 -3.27
N LEU A 192 7.54 10.23 -3.06
CA LEU A 192 8.21 10.35 -1.77
C LEU A 192 8.26 11.83 -1.35
N ARG A 193 7.82 12.12 -0.12
CA ARG A 193 7.88 13.45 0.47
C ARG A 193 9.02 13.47 1.47
N GLU A 194 9.90 14.45 1.36
CA GLU A 194 10.88 14.68 2.42
C GLU A 194 10.13 15.04 3.70
N THR A 195 10.27 14.21 4.73
CA THR A 195 9.86 14.58 6.08
C THR A 195 10.73 15.75 6.51
N PRO A 196 10.17 16.91 6.92
CA PRO A 196 10.98 17.98 7.46
C PRO A 196 11.78 17.41 8.63
N ARG A 197 13.11 17.37 8.50
CA ARG A 197 13.98 16.96 9.60
C ARG A 197 13.76 17.98 10.71
N THR A 198 12.98 17.63 11.72
CA THR A 198 12.98 18.40 12.97
C THR A 198 14.40 18.26 13.51
N PRO A 199 15.21 19.33 13.57
CA PRO A 199 16.57 19.21 14.08
C PRO A 199 16.44 18.67 15.49
N ALA A 200 17.09 17.53 15.75
CA ALA A 200 17.10 16.87 17.03
C ALA A 200 17.42 17.93 18.09
N GLY A 201 16.40 18.30 18.87
CA GLY A 201 16.51 19.37 19.85
C GLY A 201 17.72 19.08 20.72
N HIS A 202 18.65 20.04 20.75
CA HIS A 202 19.73 20.05 21.73
C HIS A 202 19.13 19.75 23.10
N ARG A 203 19.28 18.51 23.58
CA ARG A 203 19.06 18.15 24.97
C ARG A 203 20.16 18.84 25.74
N ARG A 204 19.89 20.10 26.04
CA ARG A 204 20.60 20.97 26.96
C ARG A 204 20.75 20.17 28.24
N ARG A 205 21.98 19.71 28.53
CA ARG A 205 22.38 19.11 29.80
C ARG A 205 21.95 20.06 30.92
N ARG A 206 20.79 19.80 31.54
CA ARG A 206 20.37 20.51 32.75
C ARG A 206 20.92 19.74 33.94
N ARG A 207 22.18 20.02 34.26
CA ARG A 207 22.74 19.81 35.60
C ARG A 207 22.01 20.78 36.52
N ALA A 208 21.29 20.27 37.52
CA ALA A 208 20.95 21.03 38.72
C ALA A 208 20.69 20.04 39.85
N ALA A 209 21.63 20.02 40.79
CA ALA A 209 21.47 19.40 42.11
C ALA A 209 20.38 20.14 42.88
N SER A 210 19.54 19.41 43.59
CA SER A 210 18.61 19.96 44.58
C SER A 210 18.95 19.32 45.92
N HIS A 211 19.75 20.03 46.70
CA HIS A 211 20.01 19.77 48.11
C HIS A 211 18.74 20.11 48.92
N LEU A 212 18.30 19.18 49.76
CA LEU A 212 17.27 19.39 50.79
C LEU A 212 17.84 20.33 51.86
N SER A 213 17.10 21.40 52.16
CA SER A 213 17.35 22.29 53.30
C SER A 213 16.23 22.07 54.32
N VAL A 214 16.62 21.71 55.55
CA VAL A 214 15.75 21.56 56.72
C VAL A 214 15.64 22.90 57.44
N VAL A 215 14.41 23.30 57.76
CA VAL A 215 14.07 24.52 58.51
C VAL A 215 14.10 24.20 60.01
N PRO A 216 14.72 25.02 60.89
CA PRO A 216 14.59 24.86 62.33
C PRO A 216 13.24 25.40 62.82
N ALA A 217 12.57 24.63 63.68
CA ALA A 217 11.38 25.06 64.40
C ALA A 217 11.76 25.99 65.56
N GLY A 218 11.07 27.13 65.67
CA GLY A 218 11.07 28.00 66.85
C GLY A 218 9.63 28.19 67.31
N ASP A 219 9.29 27.53 68.41
CA ASP A 219 8.71 28.06 69.67
C ASP A 219 8.22 26.90 70.55
#